data_AF-A0A914D453-F1
#
_entry.id   AF-A0A914D453-F1
#
_cell.length_a   1.000
_cell.length_b   1.000
_cell.length_c   1.000
_cell.angle_alpha   90.00
_cell.angle_beta   90.00
_cell.angle_gamma   90.00
#
_symmetry.space_group_name_H-M   'P 1'
#
loop_
_entity.id
_entity.type
_entity.pdbx_description
1 polymer ?
#
loop_
_entity_poly.entity_id
_entity_poly.type
_entity_poly.pdbx_seq_one_letter_code
_entity_poly.pdbx_strand_id
1 'polypeptide(L)'
;MANRTQKDASSLKGTNPQYLIEKIIRTRIYDSIFWKEQCFGLSAELIVDKGMELRYIGGIYAGNIKPTPFLCLILKMLQLQPDKEIAIEFIRQEEYK
;
A
#
# COMPACT_ATOMS: atom_id res chain seq x y z
N MET A 1 5.26 -4.41 -16.71
CA MET A 1 4.73 -3.20 -16.05
C MET A 1 5.06 -3.30 -14.57
N ALA A 2 5.75 -2.29 -14.00
CA ALA A 2 6.30 -2.36 -12.64
C ALA A 2 5.23 -2.43 -11.53
N ASN A 3 4.01 -1.94 -11.78
CA ASN A 3 2.93 -1.87 -10.79
C ASN A 3 1.92 -3.03 -10.89
N ARG A 4 2.32 -4.16 -11.47
CA ARG A 4 1.48 -5.37 -11.48
C ARG A 4 1.51 -6.02 -10.10
N THR A 5 0.40 -6.61 -9.68
CA THR A 5 0.35 -7.47 -8.48
C THR A 5 1.35 -8.62 -8.65
N GLN A 6 1.96 -9.06 -7.56
CA GLN A 6 2.87 -10.20 -7.63
C GLN A 6 2.18 -11.45 -8.18
N LYS A 7 2.97 -12.36 -8.76
CA LYS A 7 2.44 -13.48 -9.56
C LYS A 7 1.80 -14.57 -8.70
N ASP A 8 2.34 -14.73 -7.50
CA ASP A 8 1.94 -15.61 -6.41
C ASP A 8 0.77 -15.05 -5.59
N ALA A 9 0.47 -13.76 -5.72
CA ALA A 9 -0.68 -13.16 -5.05
C ALA A 9 -2.00 -13.79 -5.52
N SER A 10 -2.74 -14.35 -4.58
CA SER A 10 -4.08 -14.89 -4.76
C SER A 10 -5.12 -13.79 -4.97
N SER A 11 -6.24 -14.12 -5.62
CA SER A 11 -7.37 -13.20 -5.73
C SER A 11 -8.01 -12.95 -4.37
N LEU A 12 -8.36 -11.70 -4.07
CA LEU A 12 -9.13 -11.33 -2.87
C LEU A 12 -10.51 -10.85 -3.29
N LYS A 13 -11.55 -11.34 -2.60
CA LYS A 13 -12.96 -11.01 -2.90
C LYS A 13 -13.32 -11.20 -4.39
N GLY A 14 -12.79 -12.26 -5.01
CA GLY A 14 -13.05 -12.61 -6.42
C GLY A 14 -12.38 -11.68 -7.45
N THR A 15 -11.44 -10.83 -7.05
CA THR A 15 -10.76 -9.89 -7.96
C THR A 15 -9.27 -9.78 -7.64
N ASN A 16 -8.54 -9.05 -8.48
CA ASN A 16 -7.16 -8.69 -8.19
C ASN A 16 -7.14 -7.84 -6.90
N PRO A 17 -6.29 -8.15 -5.91
CA PRO A 17 -6.20 -7.40 -4.65
C PRO A 17 -6.10 -5.88 -4.81
N GLN A 18 -5.34 -5.41 -5.79
CA GLN A 18 -5.19 -3.97 -6.04
C GLN A 18 -6.52 -3.33 -6.49
N TYR A 19 -7.43 -4.09 -7.09
CA TYR A 19 -8.71 -3.57 -7.59
C TYR A 19 -9.72 -3.24 -6.49
N LEU A 20 -9.40 -3.54 -5.23
CA LEU A 20 -10.14 -3.02 -4.07
C LEU A 20 -10.03 -1.49 -3.94
N ILE A 21 -9.02 -0.86 -4.56
CA ILE A 21 -8.88 0.59 -4.69
C ILE A 21 -9.31 1.01 -6.10
N GLU A 22 -10.13 2.05 -6.24
CA GLU A 22 -10.62 2.53 -7.53
C GLU A 22 -9.51 2.86 -8.54
N LYS A 23 -9.78 2.60 -9.84
CA LYS A 23 -8.79 2.79 -10.92
C LYS A 23 -8.18 4.21 -10.95
N ILE A 24 -9.00 5.23 -10.74
CA ILE A 24 -8.56 6.64 -10.77
C ILE A 24 -7.57 6.89 -9.61
N ILE A 25 -7.90 6.39 -8.41
CA ILE A 25 -7.05 6.52 -7.23
C ILE A 25 -5.73 5.76 -7.41
N ARG A 26 -5.75 4.52 -7.93
CA ARG A 26 -4.51 3.76 -8.19
C ARG A 26 -3.58 4.50 -9.14
N THR A 27 -4.13 5.10 -10.19
CA THR A 27 -3.36 5.90 -11.15
C THR A 27 -2.67 7.07 -10.44
N ARG A 28 -3.39 7.79 -9.57
CA ARG A 28 -2.83 8.86 -8.74
C ARG A 28 -1.77 8.37 -7.75
N ILE A 29 -1.94 7.19 -7.18
CA ILE A 29 -0.94 6.56 -6.31
C ILE A 29 0.35 6.28 -7.10
N TYR A 30 0.26 5.62 -8.25
CA TYR A 30 1.44 5.31 -9.07
C TYR A 30 2.19 6.55 -9.55
N ASP A 31 1.47 7.65 -9.78
CA ASP A 31 2.05 8.91 -10.23
C ASP A 31 2.67 9.74 -9.09
N SER A 32 2.31 9.46 -7.84
CA SER A 32 2.77 10.21 -6.67
C SER A 32 4.28 10.07 -6.45
N ILE A 33 4.89 11.13 -5.91
CA ILE A 33 6.31 11.16 -5.55
C ILE A 33 6.62 10.08 -4.53
N PHE A 34 5.78 9.97 -3.49
CA PHE A 34 5.93 8.96 -2.45
C PHE A 34 5.98 7.53 -3.03
N TRP A 35 5.10 7.19 -3.98
CA TRP A 35 5.14 5.86 -4.59
C TRP A 35 6.43 5.60 -5.38
N LYS A 36 6.88 6.58 -6.16
CA LYS A 36 8.06 6.45 -7.02
C LYS A 36 9.35 6.37 -6.22
N GLU A 37 9.43 7.06 -5.09
CA GLU A 37 10.64 7.14 -4.26
C GLU A 37 10.65 6.11 -3.12
N GLN A 38 9.53 5.93 -2.43
CA GLN A 38 9.46 5.13 -1.20
C GLN A 38 8.87 3.74 -1.42
N CYS A 39 8.03 3.56 -2.45
CA CYS A 39 7.38 2.28 -2.75
C CYS A 39 8.07 1.51 -3.90
N PHE A 40 9.14 2.04 -4.49
CA PHE A 40 9.89 1.35 -5.54
C PHE A 40 10.78 0.26 -4.94
N GLY A 41 10.66 -0.97 -5.43
CA GLY A 41 11.44 -2.11 -4.92
C GLY A 41 11.10 -2.53 -3.48
N LEU A 42 10.09 -1.93 -2.84
CA LEU A 42 9.71 -2.24 -1.47
C LEU A 42 9.18 -3.69 -1.36
N SER A 43 9.76 -4.48 -0.45
CA SER A 43 9.34 -5.84 -0.11
C SER A 43 8.31 -5.84 1.03
N ALA A 44 7.67 -6.98 1.28
CA ALA A 44 6.68 -7.13 2.35
C ALA A 44 7.26 -6.82 3.74
N GLU A 45 8.49 -7.27 4.00
CA GLU A 45 9.20 -7.08 5.27
C GLU A 45 9.53 -5.61 5.53
N LEU A 46 9.93 -4.87 4.48
CA LEU A 46 10.35 -3.46 4.60
C LEU A 46 9.17 -2.47 4.67
N ILE A 47 7.92 -2.95 4.54
CA ILE A 47 6.75 -2.06 4.71
C ILE A 47 6.70 -1.50 6.13
N VAL A 48 7.14 -2.26 7.14
CA VAL A 48 7.10 -1.84 8.55
C VAL A 48 7.89 -0.55 8.75
N ASP A 49 9.07 -0.44 8.15
CA ASP A 49 9.95 0.73 8.25
C ASP A 49 9.24 1.99 7.77
N LYS A 50 8.52 1.88 6.65
CA LYS A 50 7.73 2.97 6.09
C LYS A 50 6.42 3.23 6.84
N GLY A 51 5.85 2.20 7.45
CA GLY A 51 4.69 2.31 8.34
C GLY A 51 5.02 3.13 9.59
N MET A 52 6.17 2.89 10.22
CA MET A 52 6.62 3.61 11.42
C MET A 52 6.84 5.11 11.17
N GLU A 53 7.17 5.51 9.95
CA GLU A 53 7.32 6.92 9.55
C GLU A 53 5.97 7.65 9.36
N LEU A 54 4.84 6.92 9.33
CA LEU A 54 3.52 7.52 9.14
C LEU A 54 3.10 8.34 10.37
N ARG A 55 2.56 9.53 10.09
CA ARG A 55 2.10 10.46 11.15
C ARG A 55 0.59 10.65 11.17
N TYR A 56 -0.11 10.12 10.18
CA TYR A 56 -1.54 10.30 10.00
C TYR A 56 -2.11 9.19 9.14
N ILE A 57 -3.37 8.88 9.39
CA ILE A 57 -4.20 7.99 8.57
C ILE A 57 -5.00 8.87 7.61
N GLY A 58 -5.07 8.47 6.35
CA GLY A 58 -5.86 9.21 5.36
C GLY A 58 -6.03 8.46 4.05
N GLY A 59 -6.97 8.91 3.24
CA GLY A 59 -7.19 8.40 1.90
C GLY A 59 -6.56 9.32 0.86
N ILE A 60 -7.43 10.05 0.17
CA ILE A 60 -7.10 11.10 -0.78
C ILE A 60 -7.42 12.46 -0.18
N TYR A 61 -6.72 13.50 -0.62
CA TYR A 61 -6.97 14.87 -0.22
C TYR A 61 -6.84 15.82 -1.40
N ALA A 62 -7.36 17.04 -1.23
CA ALA A 62 -7.44 18.08 -2.24
C ALA A 62 -8.26 17.70 -3.50
N GLY A 63 -8.69 18.71 -4.25
CA GLY A 63 -9.53 18.52 -5.46
C GLY A 63 -8.85 17.74 -6.60
N ASN A 64 -7.53 17.53 -6.54
CA ASN A 64 -6.78 16.78 -7.54
C ASN A 64 -6.45 15.33 -7.12
N ILE A 65 -7.12 14.79 -6.09
CA ILE A 65 -7.01 13.38 -5.67
C ILE A 65 -5.55 13.04 -5.33
N LYS A 66 -4.90 13.84 -4.47
CA LYS A 66 -3.56 13.52 -3.98
C LYS A 66 -3.67 12.36 -2.98
N PRO A 67 -2.98 11.23 -3.18
CA PRO A 67 -2.99 10.15 -2.21
C PRO A 67 -2.09 10.49 -1.04
N THR A 68 -2.48 10.06 0.15
CA THR A 68 -1.60 10.12 1.33
C THR A 68 -0.56 8.98 1.30
N PRO A 69 0.56 9.13 2.02
CA PRO A 69 1.53 8.05 2.24
C PRO A 69 0.89 6.77 2.80
N PHE A 70 -0.04 6.91 3.76
CA PHE A 70 -0.80 5.79 4.32
C PHE A 70 -1.50 5.00 3.20
N LEU A 71 -2.29 5.67 2.36
CA LEU A 71 -3.00 5.01 1.25
C LEU A 71 -2.04 4.39 0.22
N CYS A 72 -0.88 5.01 -0.01
CA CYS A 72 0.14 4.45 -0.90
C CYS A 72 0.70 3.12 -0.36
N LEU A 73 0.99 3.05 0.94
CA LEU A 73 1.47 1.82 1.58
C LEU A 73 0.38 0.74 1.61
N ILE A 74 -0.89 1.10 1.82
CA ILE A 74 -2.01 0.14 1.69
C ILE A 74 -2.07 -0.47 0.29
N LEU A 75 -1.97 0.35 -0.78
CA LEU A 75 -1.93 -0.20 -2.14
C LEU A 75 -0.70 -1.09 -2.35
N LYS A 76 0.45 -0.74 -1.76
CA LYS A 76 1.65 -1.58 -1.82
C LYS A 76 1.43 -2.92 -1.13
N MET A 77 0.82 -2.95 0.05
CA MET A 77 0.45 -4.20 0.73
C MET A 77 -0.50 -5.04 -0.12
N LEU A 78 -1.48 -4.44 -0.79
CA LEU A 78 -2.36 -5.16 -1.73
C LEU A 78 -1.60 -5.68 -2.96
N GLN A 79 -0.59 -4.95 -3.43
CA GLN A 79 0.25 -5.39 -4.55
C GLN A 79 1.12 -6.59 -4.20
N LEU A 80 1.69 -6.59 -2.99
CA LEU A 80 2.60 -7.63 -2.50
C LEU A 80 1.88 -8.83 -1.88
N GLN A 81 0.69 -8.62 -1.29
CA GLN A 81 -0.03 -9.62 -0.50
C GLN A 81 0.88 -10.30 0.54
N PRO A 82 1.37 -9.57 1.56
CA PRO A 82 2.27 -10.13 2.56
C PRO A 82 1.61 -11.27 3.32
N ASP A 83 2.44 -12.13 3.92
CA ASP A 83 1.97 -13.22 4.76
C ASP A 83 1.09 -12.73 5.90
N LYS A 84 0.13 -13.57 6.27
CA LYS A 84 -0.84 -13.26 7.33
C LYS A 84 -0.16 -12.93 8.66
N GLU A 85 0.97 -13.56 8.95
CA GLU A 85 1.75 -13.32 10.17
C GLU A 85 2.28 -11.88 10.23
N ILE A 86 2.78 -11.34 9.12
CA ILE A 86 3.23 -9.95 9.02
C ILE A 86 2.06 -9.00 9.32
N ALA A 87 0.89 -9.27 8.74
CA ALA A 87 -0.29 -8.44 8.99
C ALA A 87 -0.77 -8.53 10.45
N ILE A 88 -0.69 -9.69 11.09
CA ILE A 88 -1.01 -9.86 12.51
C ILE A 88 -0.02 -9.09 13.38
N GLU A 89 1.27 -9.13 13.05
CA GLU A 89 2.31 -8.40 13.78
C GLU A 89 2.07 -6.89 13.72
N PHE A 90 1.70 -6.35 12.55
CA PHE A 90 1.35 -4.93 12.41
C PHE A 90 0.15 -4.51 13.26
N ILE A 91 -0.76 -5.44 13.54
CA ILE A 91 -1.94 -5.20 14.39
C ILE A 91 -1.60 -5.36 15.88
N ARG A 92 -0.69 -6.26 16.22
CA ARG A 92 -0.33 -6.59 17.61
C ARG A 92 0.70 -5.65 18.22
N GLN A 93 1.57 -5.07 17.41
CA GLN A 93 2.55 -4.11 17.90
C GLN A 93 1.84 -2.92 18.58
N GLU A 94 2.35 -2.48 19.73
CA GLU A 94 1.74 -1.43 20.56
C GLU A 94 2.50 -0.09 20.49
N GLU A 95 3.66 -0.07 19.86
CA GLU A 95 4.58 1.08 19.86
C GLU A 95 4.18 2.17 18.86
N TYR A 96 3.60 1.77 17.72
CA TYR A 96 3.21 2.64 16.62
C TYR A 96 1.69 2.59 16.41
N LYS A 97 1.05 3.75 16.23
CA LYS A 97 -0.40 3.84 16.03
C LYS A 97 -0.80 3.78 14.57
#